data_AF-A0A109LPN0-F1
#
_entry.id   AF-A0A109LPN0-F1
#
_cell.length_a   1.000
_cell.length_b   1.000
_cell.length_c   1.000
_cell.angle_alpha   90.00
_cell.angle_beta   90.00
_cell.angle_gamma   90.00
#
_symmetry.space_group_name_H-M   'P 1'
#
loop_
_entity.id
_entity.type
_entity.pdbx_description
1 polymer ?
#
loop_
_entity_poly.entity_id
_entity_poly.type
_entity_poly.pdbx_seq_one_letter_code
_entity_poly.pdbx_strand_id
1 'polypeptide(L)' 'MQLFAPDLYRLIGLGFIAGTLIVAAANADAWADEFAPPASAAEPLQAPQPSDEFLIVDVPTET' A
#
# COMPACT_ATOMS: atom_id res chain seq x y z
N MET A 1 2.43 48.56 10.40
CA MET A 1 2.05 47.25 10.98
C MET A 1 2.06 46.23 9.87
N GLN A 2 3.03 45.30 9.86
CA GLN A 2 3.04 44.18 8.91
C GLN A 2 2.00 43.16 9.39
N LEU A 3 0.79 43.20 8.82
CA LEU A 3 -0.32 42.31 9.18
C LEU A 3 -0.09 40.83 8.80
N PHE A 4 0.99 40.53 8.08
CA PHE A 4 1.38 39.18 7.69
C PHE A 4 2.85 38.98 8.02
N ALA A 5 3.18 39.09 9.31
CA ALA A 5 4.52 38.81 9.77
C ALA A 5 4.91 37.38 9.32
N PRO A 6 6.09 37.17 8.73
CA PRO A 6 6.58 35.85 8.30
C PRO A 6 6.41 34.75 9.36
N ASP A 7 6.40 35.13 10.63
CA ASP A 7 6.21 34.22 11.76
C ASP A 7 4.81 33.62 11.84
N LEU A 8 3.76 34.32 11.40
CA LEU A 8 2.41 33.75 11.35
C LEU A 8 2.33 32.57 10.37
N TYR A 9 2.89 32.75 9.17
CA TYR A 9 2.94 31.68 8.17
C TYR A 9 3.82 30.51 8.62
N ARG A 10 4.91 30.79 9.35
CA ARG A 10 5.77 29.74 9.90
C ARG A 10 5.05 28.93 10.96
N LEU A 11 4.39 29.58 11.92
CA LEU A 11 3.70 28.88 13.01
C LEU A 11 2.50 28.08 12.49
N ILE A 12 1.69 28.67 11.60
CA ILE A 12 0.57 27.97 10.97
C ILE A 12 1.08 26.82 10.08
N GLY A 13 2.09 27.08 9.25
CA GLY A 13 2.66 26.07 8.36
C GLY A 13 3.26 24.89 9.12
N LEU A 14 4.03 25.15 10.18
CA LEU A 14 4.60 24.11 11.03
C LEU A 14 3.51 23.31 11.76
N GLY A 15 2.52 23.99 12.33
CA GLY A 15 1.40 23.33 13.00
C GLY A 15 0.57 22.48 12.03
N PHE A 16 0.33 22.99 10.81
CA PHE A 16 -0.35 22.25 9.76
C PHE A 16 0.45 21.01 9.37
N ILE A 17 1.74 21.13 9.03
CA ILE A 17 2.59 20.00 8.65
C ILE A 17 2.61 18.95 9.76
N ALA A 18 2.84 19.36 11.02
CA ALA A 18 2.84 18.44 12.14
C ALA A 18 1.49 17.73 12.30
N GLY A 19 0.37 18.46 12.22
CA GLY A 19 -0.97 17.89 12.30
C GLY A 19 -1.26 16.92 11.15
N THR A 20 -0.90 17.28 9.91
CA THR A 20 -1.08 16.41 8.74
C THR A 20 -0.27 15.13 8.88
N LEU A 21 0.98 15.21 9.35
CA LEU A 21 1.81 14.02 9.58
C LEU A 21 1.21 13.10 10.64
N ILE A 22 0.67 13.65 11.73
CA ILE A 22 0.00 12.87 12.78
C ILE A 22 -1.23 12.16 12.22
N VAL A 23 -2.09 12.89 11.48
CA VAL A 23 -3.32 12.32 10.90
C VAL A 23 -2.98 11.26 9.86
N ALA A 24 -1.99 11.51 9.00
CA ALA A 24 -1.54 10.54 7.99
C ALA A 24 -1.01 9.26 8.65
N ALA A 25 -0.19 9.38 9.70
CA ALA A 25 0.31 8.23 10.44
C ALA A 25 -0.82 7.44 11.13
N ALA A 26 -1.79 8.13 11.72
CA ALA A 26 -2.94 7.49 12.37
C ALA A 26 -3.88 6.74 11.40
N ASN A 27 -3.84 7.07 10.11
CA ASN A 27 -4.67 6.45 9.08
C ASN A 27 -3.85 5.62 8.07
N ALA A 28 -2.57 5.38 8.34
CA ALA A 28 -1.66 4.76 7.38
C ALA A 28 -2.15 3.38 6.88
N ASP A 29 -2.71 2.56 7.78
CA ASP A 29 -3.22 1.23 7.43
C ASP A 29 -4.44 1.30 6.49
N ALA A 30 -5.34 2.27 6.70
CA ALA A 30 -6.52 2.45 5.85
C ALA A 30 -6.15 2.87 4.41
N TRP A 31 -5.01 3.53 4.24
CA TRP A 31 -4.53 3.97 2.94
C TRP A 31 -3.83 2.83 2.19
N ALA A 32 -3.26 1.86 2.91
CA ALA A 32 -2.60 0.71 2.32
C ALA A 32 -3.55 -0.12 1.44
N ASP A 33 -4.81 -0.26 1.86
CA ASP A 33 -5.83 -0.98 1.08
C ASP A 33 -6.25 -0.21 -0.18
N GLU A 34 -6.28 1.12 -0.14
CA GLU A 34 -6.64 1.96 -1.30
C GLU A 34 -5.52 2.02 -2.35
N PHE A 35 -4.26 1.86 -1.94
CA PHE A 35 -3.10 1.77 -2.83
C PHE A 35 -2.66 0.33 -3.14
N ALA A 36 -3.41 -0.67 -2.69
CA ALA A 36 -3.10 -2.06 -2.98
C ALA A 36 -3.08 -2.31 -4.50
N PRO A 37 -2.10 -3.06 -5.03
CA PRO A 37 -2.08 -3.42 -6.44
C PRO A 37 -3.42 -4.08 -6.85
N PRO A 38 -3.94 -3.85 -8.07
CA PRO A 38 -5.20 -4.45 -8.52
C PRO A 38 -5.23 -5.98 -8.38
N ALA A 39 -4.06 -6.62 -8.50
CA ALA A 39 -3.89 -8.06 -8.30
C ALA A 39 -4.14 -8.53 -6.85
N SER A 40 -3.96 -7.65 -5.86
CA SER A 40 -4.21 -7.92 -4.44
C SER A 40 -5.63 -7.53 -4.01
N ALA A 41 -6.25 -6.57 -4.70
CA ALA A 41 -7.61 -6.12 -4.42
C ALA A 41 -8.68 -6.98 -5.12
N ALA A 42 -8.30 -7.79 -6.11
CA ALA A 42 -9.20 -8.73 -6.77
C ALA A 42 -9.45 -9.96 -5.89
N GLU A 43 -10.69 -10.43 -5.84
CA GLU A 43 -11.04 -11.70 -5.21
C GLU A 43 -10.24 -12.83 -5.89
N PRO A 44 -9.57 -13.72 -5.13
CA PRO A 44 -8.79 -14.80 -5.72
C PRO A 44 -9.66 -15.65 -6.62
N LEU A 45 -9.37 -15.66 -7.93
CA LEU A 45 -10.03 -16.57 -8.85
C LEU A 45 -9.70 -17.99 -8.41
N GLN A 46 -10.72 -18.81 -8.13
CA GLN A 46 -10.55 -20.26 -8.07
C GLN A 46 -10.19 -20.74 -9.47
N ALA A 47 -8.90 -20.74 -9.78
CA ALA A 47 -8.39 -21.36 -10.98
C ALA A 47 -8.70 -22.86 -10.89
N PRO A 48 -9.25 -23.48 -11.95
CA PRO A 48 -9.30 -24.92 -12.05
C PRO A 48 -7.90 -25.47 -11.77
N GLN A 49 -7.79 -26.38 -10.79
CA GLN A 49 -6.53 -27.06 -10.54
C GLN A 49 -6.13 -27.81 -11.82
N PRO A 50 -4.85 -27.71 -12.25
CA PRO A 50 -4.40 -28.45 -13.41
C PRO A 50 -4.68 -29.94 -13.21
N SER A 51 -5.24 -30.59 -14.23
CA SER A 51 -5.41 -32.04 -14.27
C SER A 51 -4.05 -32.73 -14.12
N ASP A 52 -4.04 -33.90 -13.49
CA ASP A 52 -2.82 -34.69 -13.22
C ASP A 52 -2.04 -35.05 -14.50
N GLU A 53 -2.65 -34.89 -15.68
CA GLU A 53 -2.02 -35.06 -16.98
C GLU A 53 -0.92 -34.02 -17.31
N PHE A 54 -0.89 -32.89 -16.60
CA PHE A 54 0.12 -31.84 -16.75
C PHE A 54 1.16 -31.80 -15.62
N LEU A 55 1.12 -32.76 -14.70
CA LEU A 55 2.17 -32.90 -13.70
C LEU A 55 3.45 -33.42 -14.38
N ILE A 56 4.51 -32.62 -14.34
CA ILE A 56 5.86 -33.08 -14.72
C ILE A 56 6.30 -34.04 -13.61
N VAL A 57 6.17 -35.34 -13.86
CA VAL A 57 6.73 -36.37 -12.99
C VAL A 57 8.24 -36.35 -13.19
N ASP A 58 9.00 -36.14 -12.12
CA ASP A 58 10.44 -36.34 -12.13
C ASP A 58 10.71 -37.80 -12.56
N VAL A 59 11.10 -37.99 -13.82
CA VAL A 59 11.50 -39.31 -14.32
C VAL A 59 12.84 -39.63 -13.66
N PRO A 60 12.94 -40.66 -12.80
CA PRO A 60 14.21 -41.03 -12.21
C PRO A 60 15.11 -41.53 -13.35
N THR A 61 16.24 -40.87 -13.54
CA THR A 61 17.30 -41.35 -14.42
C THR A 61 17.88 -42.62 -13.78
N GLU A 62 17.47 -43.80 -14.25
CA GLU A 62 18.15 -45.05 -13.90
C GLU A 62 19.61 -44.95 -14.38
N THR A 63 20.55 -45.02 -13.42
CA THR A 63 21.98 -45.22 -13.65
C THR A 63 22.37 -46.66 -13.36
#